data_AF-A0A847XEC0-F1
#
_entry.id   AF-A0A847XEC0-F1
#
_cell.length_a   1.000
_cell.length_b   1.000
_cell.length_c   1.000
_cell.angle_alpha   90.00
_cell.angle_beta   90.00
_cell.angle_gamma   90.00
#
_symmetry.space_group_name_H-M   'P 1'
#
loop_
_entity.id
_entity.type
_entity.pdbx_description
1 polymer ?
#
loop_
_entity_poly.entity_id
_entity_poly.type
_entity_poly.pdbx_seq_one_letter_code
_entity_poly.pdbx_strand_id
1 'polypeptide(L)'
;MDNKEINWENETLTNLVNYIVKNHHKYLQEEMPEISKLTTTILRVHDLKHKEFFKIHRLFHIIKINLEQYIIKKEVNIFPLIKIYYRRPSKELLEEIINEINEMELNEMIH
;
A
#
# COMPACT_ATOMS: atom_id res chain seq x y z
N MET A 1 -18.71 -14.06 9.14
CA MET A 1 -18.79 -13.01 8.10
C MET A 1 -18.96 -13.73 6.78
N ASP A 2 -20.01 -13.41 6.02
CA ASP A 2 -20.29 -14.00 4.72
C ASP A 2 -19.10 -13.78 3.79
N ASN A 3 -18.33 -14.82 3.54
CA ASN A 3 -17.26 -14.81 2.55
C ASN A 3 -17.88 -15.14 1.19
N LYS A 4 -18.67 -14.19 0.66
CA LYS A 4 -19.05 -14.25 -0.75
C LYS A 4 -17.78 -14.02 -1.55
N GLU A 5 -17.31 -15.04 -2.25
CA GLU A 5 -16.26 -14.88 -3.25
C GLU A 5 -16.73 -13.85 -4.28
N ILE A 6 -16.09 -12.69 -4.28
CA ILE A 6 -16.34 -11.65 -5.27
C ILE A 6 -15.63 -12.10 -6.55
N ASN A 7 -16.39 -12.26 -7.63
CA ASN A 7 -15.80 -12.49 -8.94
C ASN A 7 -15.28 -11.15 -9.50
N TRP A 8 -14.00 -10.89 -9.26
CA TRP A 8 -13.34 -9.65 -9.67
C TRP A 8 -13.29 -9.44 -11.19
N GLU A 9 -13.36 -10.49 -12.00
CA GLU A 9 -13.34 -10.38 -13.46
C GLU A 9 -14.59 -9.69 -14.02
N ASN A 10 -15.71 -9.79 -13.30
CA ASN A 10 -16.99 -9.20 -13.68
C ASN A 10 -17.30 -7.89 -12.92
N GLU A 11 -16.39 -7.45 -12.04
CA GLU A 11 -16.55 -6.22 -11.29
C GLU A 11 -16.00 -5.00 -12.02
N THR A 12 -16.55 -3.84 -11.69
CA THR A 12 -16.06 -2.58 -12.26
C THR A 12 -14.70 -2.22 -11.65
N LEU A 13 -13.82 -1.59 -12.45
CA LEU A 13 -12.54 -1.08 -11.94
C LEU A 13 -12.73 -0.10 -10.78
N THR A 14 -13.84 0.65 -10.78
CA THR A 14 -14.18 1.55 -9.67
C THR A 14 -14.48 0.77 -8.39
N ASN A 15 -15.24 -0.32 -8.46
CA ASN A 15 -15.54 -1.17 -7.31
C ASN A 15 -14.30 -1.87 -6.79
N LEU A 16 -13.46 -2.40 -7.68
CA LEU A 16 -12.18 -3.00 -7.31
C LEU A 16 -11.29 -2.01 -6.56
N VAL A 17 -11.10 -0.78 -7.09
CA VAL A 17 -10.33 0.27 -6.41
C VAL A 17 -10.91 0.61 -5.04
N ASN A 18 -12.23 0.81 -4.95
CA ASN A 18 -12.89 1.12 -3.69
C ASN A 18 -12.74 -0.01 -2.67
N TYR A 19 -12.81 -1.26 -3.12
CA TYR A 19 -12.59 -2.42 -2.27
C TYR A 19 -11.15 -2.49 -1.74
N ILE A 20 -10.16 -2.25 -2.61
CA ILE A 20 -8.75 -2.25 -2.21
C ILE A 20 -8.49 -1.20 -1.12
N VAL A 21 -8.96 0.03 -1.32
CA VAL A 21 -8.81 1.12 -0.34
C VAL A 21 -9.51 0.75 0.97
N LYS A 22 -10.77 0.31 0.90
CA LYS A 22 -11.59 0.06 2.09
C LYS A 22 -11.11 -1.11 2.94
N ASN A 23 -10.60 -2.18 2.32
CA ASN A 23 -10.31 -3.42 3.04
C ASN A 23 -8.81 -3.64 3.26
N HIS A 24 -7.96 -3.30 2.29
CA HIS A 24 -6.53 -3.54 2.39
C HIS A 24 -5.79 -2.31 2.92
N HIS A 25 -5.98 -1.14 2.30
CA HIS A 25 -5.23 0.06 2.72
C HIS A 25 -5.68 0.55 4.10
N LYS A 26 -6.99 0.51 4.37
CA LYS A 26 -7.52 0.81 5.71
C LYS A 26 -6.95 -0.11 6.80
N TYR A 27 -6.91 -1.42 6.55
CA TYR A 27 -6.32 -2.38 7.50
C TYR A 27 -4.85 -2.04 7.78
N LEU A 28 -4.07 -1.75 6.74
CA LEU A 28 -2.66 -1.37 6.91
C LEU A 28 -2.51 -0.07 7.70
N GLN A 29 -3.37 0.93 7.45
CA GLN A 29 -3.37 2.20 8.18
C GLN A 29 -3.69 2.00 9.68
N GLU A 30 -4.54 1.04 10.02
CA GLU A 30 -4.94 0.73 11.40
C GLU A 30 -3.88 -0.11 12.13
N GLU A 31 -3.29 -1.11 11.48
CA GLU A 31 -2.37 -2.07 12.13
C GLU A 31 -0.91 -1.60 12.18
N MET A 32 -0.43 -0.86 11.16
CA MET A 32 0.97 -0.42 11.10
C MET A 32 1.41 0.44 12.31
N PRO A 33 0.58 1.36 12.84
CA PRO A 33 0.89 2.08 14.07
C PRO A 33 1.04 1.18 15.30
N GLU A 34 0.20 0.14 15.42
CA GLU A 34 0.26 -0.78 16.56
C GLU A 34 1.51 -1.65 16.50
N ILE A 35 1.86 -2.18 15.33
CA ILE A 35 3.10 -2.95 15.15
C ILE A 35 4.33 -2.05 15.39
N SER A 36 4.30 -0.79 14.94
CA SER A 36 5.36 0.19 15.21
C SER A 36 5.59 0.34 16.72
N LYS A 37 4.52 0.57 17.50
CA LYS A 37 4.59 0.66 18.97
C LYS A 37 5.17 -0.60 19.61
N LEU A 38 4.77 -1.79 19.14
CA LEU A 38 5.27 -3.07 19.65
C LEU A 38 6.78 -3.22 19.40
N THR A 39 7.24 -2.95 18.18
CA THR A 39 8.67 -3.07 17.85
C THR A 39 9.53 -2.10 18.66
N THR A 40 9.05 -0.87 18.89
CA THR A 40 9.73 0.11 19.75
C THR A 40 9.71 -0.32 21.22
N THR A 41 8.61 -0.90 21.70
CA THR A 41 8.50 -1.39 23.08
C THR A 41 9.44 -2.55 23.35
N ILE A 42 9.51 -3.53 22.45
CA ILE A 42 10.43 -4.66 22.55
C ILE A 42 11.88 -4.17 22.62
N LEU A 43 12.28 -3.26 21.71
CA LEU A 43 13.62 -2.70 21.71
C LEU A 43 13.94 -1.95 23.03
N ARG A 44 12.97 -1.20 23.57
CA ARG A 44 13.15 -0.43 24.82
C ARG A 44 13.27 -1.32 26.05
N VAL A 45 12.47 -2.39 26.15
CA VAL A 45 12.42 -3.25 27.34
C VAL A 45 13.57 -4.25 27.39
N HIS A 46 14.07 -4.70 26.23
CA HIS A 46 15.11 -5.73 26.17
C HIS A 46 16.54 -5.18 26.02
N ASP A 47 16.74 -3.85 26.09
CA ASP A 47 18.03 -3.15 26.03
C ASP A 47 18.83 -3.42 24.72
N LEU A 48 19.84 -2.59 24.42
CA LEU A 48 20.66 -2.67 23.19
C LEU A 48 21.57 -3.91 23.11
N LYS A 49 21.53 -4.79 24.12
CA LYS A 49 22.33 -6.03 24.17
C LYS A 49 21.89 -7.04 23.10
N HIS A 50 20.63 -6.97 22.66
CA HIS A 50 20.02 -7.83 21.65
C HIS A 50 19.95 -7.13 20.29
N LYS A 51 20.98 -7.34 19.46
CA LYS A 51 21.11 -6.71 18.13
C LYS A 51 19.96 -7.09 17.18
N GLU A 52 19.34 -8.24 17.40
CA GLU A 52 18.18 -8.74 16.66
C GLU A 52 16.96 -7.82 16.79
N PHE A 53 16.67 -7.29 17.98
CA PHE A 53 15.51 -6.41 18.18
C PHE A 53 15.73 -5.05 17.53
N PHE A 54 16.96 -4.55 17.53
CA PHE A 54 17.32 -3.35 16.78
C PHE A 54 17.12 -3.57 15.28
N LYS A 55 17.53 -4.73 14.75
CA LYS A 55 17.35 -5.09 13.34
C LYS A 55 15.86 -5.17 12.98
N ILE A 56 15.03 -5.82 13.80
CA ILE A 56 13.57 -5.90 13.60
C ILE A 56 12.95 -4.50 13.59
N HIS A 57 13.24 -3.68 14.61
CA HIS A 57 12.75 -2.31 14.68
C HIS A 57 13.12 -1.51 13.43
N ARG A 58 14.39 -1.57 13.01
CA ARG A 58 14.88 -0.84 11.82
C ARG A 58 14.19 -1.32 10.55
N LEU A 59 14.16 -2.63 10.30
CA LEU A 59 13.57 -3.19 9.08
C LEU A 59 12.07 -2.93 9.02
N PHE A 60 11.36 -3.06 10.14
CA PHE A 60 9.94 -2.76 10.19
C PHE A 60 9.66 -1.29 9.82
N HIS A 61 10.42 -0.34 10.36
CA HIS A 61 10.20 1.07 10.03
C HIS A 61 10.53 1.42 8.58
N ILE A 62 11.52 0.74 7.97
CA ILE A 62 11.80 0.87 6.53
C ILE A 62 10.59 0.37 5.72
N ILE A 63 10.10 -0.84 6.01
CA ILE A 63 8.93 -1.41 5.33
C ILE A 63 7.71 -0.50 5.49
N LYS A 64 7.47 -0.01 6.71
CA LYS A 64 6.35 0.90 7.00
C LYS A 64 6.40 2.15 6.12
N ILE A 65 7.55 2.85 6.08
CA ILE A 65 7.69 4.07 5.28
C ILE A 65 7.46 3.79 3.80
N ASN A 66 8.09 2.73 3.27
CA ASN A 66 7.96 2.39 1.85
C ASN A 66 6.52 2.04 1.49
N LEU A 67 5.85 1.25 2.32
CA LEU A 67 4.47 0.84 2.09
C LEU A 67 3.47 1.99 2.22
N GLU A 68 3.66 2.88 3.20
CA GLU A 68 2.84 4.10 3.35
C GLU A 68 2.99 5.01 2.12
N GLN A 69 4.22 5.23 1.64
CA GLN A 69 4.47 6.01 0.42
C GLN A 69 3.83 5.37 -0.82
N TYR A 70 3.96 4.05 -0.97
CA TYR A 70 3.38 3.31 -2.08
C TYR A 70 1.85 3.43 -2.09
N ILE A 71 1.19 3.26 -0.95
CA ILE A 71 -0.26 3.39 -0.80
C ILE A 71 -0.71 4.81 -1.18
N ILE A 72 -0.03 5.84 -0.67
CA ILE A 72 -0.36 7.23 -0.97
C ILE A 72 -0.26 7.50 -2.47
N LYS A 73 0.83 7.06 -3.13
CA LYS A 73 0.99 7.26 -4.58
C LYS A 73 -0.13 6.58 -5.37
N LYS A 74 -0.55 5.37 -4.98
CA LYS A 74 -1.70 4.70 -5.62
C LYS A 74 -3.00 5.47 -5.43
N GLU A 75 -3.31 5.89 -4.21
CA GLU A 75 -4.59 6.54 -3.90
C GLU A 75 -4.71 7.95 -4.49
N VAL A 76 -3.61 8.69 -4.56
CA VAL A 76 -3.59 10.08 -5.03
C VAL A 76 -3.39 10.18 -6.55
N ASN A 77 -2.55 9.33 -7.15
CA ASN A 77 -2.20 9.45 -8.57
C ASN A 77 -2.94 8.40 -9.42
N ILE A 78 -2.73 7.11 -9.14
CA ILE A 78 -3.10 6.03 -10.07
C ILE A 78 -4.61 5.71 -10.01
N PHE A 79 -5.17 5.55 -8.81
CA PHE A 79 -6.56 5.14 -8.60
C PHE A 79 -7.59 6.15 -9.13
N PRO A 80 -7.39 7.47 -9.00
CA PRO A 80 -8.26 8.45 -9.65
C PRO A 80 -8.25 8.31 -11.18
N LEU A 81 -7.07 8.13 -11.80
CA LEU A 81 -6.94 7.95 -13.24
C LEU A 81 -7.65 6.68 -13.72
N ILE A 82 -7.52 5.56 -13.00
CA ILE A 82 -8.25 4.31 -13.30
C ILE A 82 -9.77 4.52 -13.25
N LYS A 83 -10.27 5.28 -12.27
CA LYS A 83 -11.70 5.61 -12.16
C LYS A 83 -12.18 6.49 -13.32
N ILE A 84 -11.36 7.44 -13.78
CA ILE A 84 -11.65 8.26 -14.95
C ILE A 84 -11.65 7.40 -16.21
N TYR A 85 -10.65 6.53 -16.37
CA TYR A 85 -10.50 5.64 -17.53
C TYR A 85 -11.70 4.72 -17.69
N TYR A 86 -12.20 4.15 -16.59
CA TYR A 86 -13.40 3.33 -16.60
C TYR A 86 -14.63 4.08 -17.13
N ARG A 87 -14.75 5.39 -16.88
CA ARG A 87 -15.87 6.22 -17.36
C ARG A 87 -15.66 6.74 -18.78
N ARG A 88 -14.41 7.06 -19.13
CA ARG A 88 -14.02 7.65 -20.40
C ARG A 88 -12.68 7.04 -20.84
N PRO A 89 -12.71 5.88 -21.50
CA PRO A 89 -11.49 5.25 -21.97
C PRO A 89 -10.87 6.09 -23.09
N SER A 90 -9.57 6.34 -23.00
CA SER A 90 -8.78 6.96 -24.07
C SER A 90 -7.37 6.38 -24.06
N LYS A 91 -6.69 6.43 -25.21
CA LYS A 91 -5.33 5.92 -25.33
C LYS A 91 -4.35 6.75 -24.48
N GLU A 92 -4.55 8.06 -24.49
CA GLU A 92 -3.73 9.02 -23.74
C GLU A 92 -3.82 8.75 -22.24
N LEU A 93 -5.02 8.52 -21.72
CA LEU A 93 -5.22 8.22 -20.31
C LEU A 93 -4.66 6.84 -19.91
N LEU A 94 -4.73 5.86 -20.81
CA LEU A 94 -4.09 4.57 -20.59
C LEU A 94 -2.56 4.69 -20.53
N GLU A 95 -1.97 5.47 -21.44
CA GLU A 95 -0.53 5.75 -21.44
C GLU A 95 -0.10 6.50 -20.16
N GLU A 96 -0.89 7.47 -19.71
CA GLU A 96 -0.67 8.17 -18.43
C GLU A 96 -0.68 7.22 -17.23
N ILE A 97 -1.67 6.33 -17.14
CA ILE A 97 -1.76 5.31 -16.07
C ILE A 97 -0.53 4.39 -16.09
N ILE A 98 -0.13 3.91 -17.27
CA ILE A 98 1.04 3.03 -17.41
C ILE A 98 2.31 3.75 -16.99
N ASN A 99 2.49 5.01 -17.36
CA ASN A 99 3.65 5.81 -16.96
C ASN A 99 3.71 5.99 -15.44
N GLU A 100 2.59 6.36 -14.79
CA GLU A 100 2.54 6.49 -13.34
C GLU A 100 2.86 5.18 -12.60
N ILE A 101 2.41 4.03 -13.13
CA ILE A 101 2.74 2.71 -12.59
C ILE A 101 4.24 2.43 -12.75
N ASN A 102 4.80 2.63 -13.94
CA ASN A 102 6.22 2.40 -14.21
C ASN A 102 7.11 3.27 -13.33
N GLU A 103 6.76 4.55 -13.14
CA GLU A 103 7.49 5.45 -12.25
C GLU A 103 7.40 5.01 -10.79
N MET A 104 6.26 4.48 -10.35
CA MET A 104 6.11 3.93 -9.01
C MET A 104 7.00 2.69 -8.82
N GLU A 105 6.99 1.74 -9.74
CA GLU A 105 7.79 0.51 -9.69
C GLU A 105 9.30 0.80 -9.74
N LEU A 106 9.73 1.75 -10.58
CA LEU A 106 11.14 2.16 -10.67
C LEU A 106 11.64 2.73 -9.34
N ASN A 107 10.81 3.51 -8.64
CA ASN A 107 11.17 4.07 -7.34
C ASN A 107 11.29 2.99 -6.24
N GLU A 108 10.57 1.87 -6.37
CA GLU A 108 10.70 0.75 -5.43
C GLU A 108 12.00 -0.06 -5.62
N MET A 109 12.64 0.00 -6.80
CA MET A 109 13.90 -0.70 -7.09
C MET A 109 15.17 0.00 -6.58
N ILE A 110 15.06 1.24 -6.07
CA ILE A 110 16.21 2.10 -5.73
C ILE A 110 16.61 2.00 -4.24
N HIS A 111 15.92 1.20 -3.43
CA HIS A 111 16.19 1.01 -1.99
C HIS A 111 16.60 -0.42 -1.62
#